data_AF-A0A956T089-F1
#
_entry.id   AF-A0A956T089-F1
#
_cell.length_a   1.000
_cell.length_b   1.000
_cell.length_c   1.000
_cell.angle_alpha   90.00
_cell.angle_beta   90.00
_cell.angle_gamma   90.00
#
_symmetry.space_group_name_H-M   'P 1'
#
loop_
_entity.id
_entity.type
_entity.pdbx_description
1 polymer ?
#
loop_
_entity_poly.entity_id
_entity_poly.type
_entity_poly.pdbx_seq_one_letter_code
_entity_poly.pdbx_strand_id
1 'polypeptide(L)'
;MRIRSPEAVTWLVSVAVGGFALLCGVAFVYEKSRKKIEHPELGRLTYDWGSWSGTLPHYQGESVVRFEFPGKKAGPTAEQCEELLSFWKSLKAKVGEAHEAALEEFLDIKDAYEDTPEASLVAQIEEDGQDPSAFEKHWVLVGVNRVEDSPYLWSLEFEVAWDPEHTRSAYFDSEGALYGYGLTCAEPWEDED
;
A
#
# COMPACT_ATOMS: atom_id res chain seq x y z
N MET A 1 -23.92 -16.77 36.60
CA MET A 1 -22.50 -16.82 36.19
C MET A 1 -22.05 -18.28 36.13
N ARG A 2 -21.83 -18.85 34.94
CA ARG A 2 -21.21 -20.18 34.81
C ARG A 2 -19.70 -20.00 34.99
N ILE A 3 -19.18 -20.43 36.13
CA ILE A 3 -17.74 -20.43 36.40
C ILE A 3 -17.16 -21.58 35.56
N ARG A 4 -16.34 -21.24 34.54
CA ARG A 4 -15.65 -22.26 33.72
C ARG A 4 -14.75 -23.09 34.65
N SER A 5 -14.78 -24.42 34.52
CA SER A 5 -13.97 -25.29 35.36
C SER A 5 -12.48 -24.99 35.17
N PRO A 6 -11.64 -25.10 36.22
CA PRO A 6 -10.20 -24.83 36.12
C PRO A 6 -9.53 -25.59 34.97
N GLU A 7 -9.98 -26.83 34.71
CA GLU A 7 -9.52 -27.70 33.63
C GLU A 7 -9.82 -27.15 32.23
N ALA A 8 -10.96 -26.49 32.04
CA ALA A 8 -11.31 -25.86 30.77
C ALA A 8 -10.43 -24.63 30.48
N VAL A 9 -9.99 -23.92 31.52
CA VAL A 9 -9.08 -22.77 31.40
C VAL A 9 -7.67 -23.23 31.05
N THR A 10 -7.15 -24.27 31.72
CA THR A 10 -5.83 -24.84 31.37
C THR A 10 -5.81 -25.43 29.96
N TRP A 11 -6.88 -26.08 29.53
CA TRP A 11 -6.99 -26.59 28.15
C TRP A 11 -6.97 -25.45 27.12
N LEU A 12 -7.75 -24.38 27.33
CA LEU A 12 -7.75 -23.20 26.46
C LEU A 12 -6.37 -22.53 26.37
N VAL A 13 -5.69 -22.35 27.50
CA VAL A 13 -4.34 -21.77 27.53
C VAL A 13 -3.34 -22.67 26.81
N SER A 14 -3.41 -23.99 27.01
CA SER A 14 -2.49 -24.94 26.37
C SER A 14 -2.69 -25.00 24.85
N VAL A 15 -3.94 -24.98 24.38
CA VAL A 15 -4.28 -24.93 22.96
C VAL A 15 -3.87 -23.60 22.33
N ALA A 16 -4.08 -22.48 23.03
CA ALA A 16 -3.66 -21.16 22.55
C ALA A 16 -2.13 -21.06 22.43
N VAL A 17 -1.37 -21.54 23.42
CA VAL A 17 0.09 -21.57 23.39
C VAL A 17 0.60 -22.51 22.28
N GLY A 18 -0.03 -23.68 22.12
CA GLY A 18 0.29 -24.62 21.05
C GLY A 18 0.03 -24.03 19.66
N GLY A 19 -1.10 -23.36 19.47
CA GLY A 19 -1.46 -22.68 18.22
C GLY A 19 -0.50 -21.52 17.90
N PHE A 20 -0.16 -20.70 18.89
CA PHE A 20 0.81 -19.61 18.72
C PHE A 20 2.21 -20.12 18.36
N ALA A 21 2.68 -21.17 19.03
CA ALA A 21 3.97 -21.78 18.70
C ALA A 21 4.01 -22.35 17.27
N LEU A 22 2.89 -22.90 16.80
CA LEU A 22 2.76 -23.42 15.44
C LEU A 22 2.76 -22.28 14.41
N LEU A 23 2.06 -21.17 14.68
CA LEU A 23 2.10 -19.95 13.86
C LEU A 23 3.51 -19.35 13.79
N CYS A 24 4.21 -19.23 14.93
CA CYS A 24 5.59 -18.76 14.96
C CYS A 24 6.53 -19.71 14.21
N GLY A 25 6.33 -21.02 14.32
CA GLY A 25 7.10 -22.03 13.58
C GLY A 25 6.89 -21.92 12.06
N VAL A 26 5.64 -21.75 11.62
CA VAL A 26 5.30 -21.51 10.21
C VAL A 26 5.92 -20.20 9.73
N ALA A 27 5.81 -19.11 10.50
CA ALA A 27 6.42 -17.83 10.18
C ALA A 27 7.95 -17.92 10.05
N PHE A 28 8.61 -18.66 10.96
CA PHE A 28 10.06 -18.87 10.92
C PHE A 28 10.51 -19.70 9.70
N VAL A 29 9.81 -20.79 9.39
CA VAL A 29 10.08 -21.63 8.20
C VAL A 29 9.87 -20.83 6.92
N TYR A 30 8.82 -20.02 6.91
CA TYR A 30 8.50 -19.14 5.80
C TYR A 30 9.56 -18.04 5.63
N GLU A 31 9.98 -17.36 6.70
CA GLU A 31 11.04 -16.34 6.65
C GLU A 31 12.38 -16.94 6.18
N LYS A 32 12.69 -18.18 6.58
CA LYS A 32 13.89 -18.91 6.14
C LYS A 32 13.82 -19.36 4.68
N SER A 33 12.63 -19.57 4.13
CA SER A 33 12.44 -20.01 2.74
C SER A 33 12.30 -18.86 1.73
N ARG A 34 12.12 -17.61 2.20
CA ARG A 34 12.17 -16.41 1.36
C ARG A 34 13.54 -16.28 0.68
N LYS A 35 13.54 -16.19 -0.65
CA LYS A 35 14.75 -15.89 -1.42
C LYS A 35 15.08 -14.42 -1.29
N LYS A 36 16.37 -14.10 -1.18
CA LYS A 36 16.87 -12.74 -1.00
C LYS A 36 18.02 -12.50 -1.98
N ILE A 37 18.02 -11.34 -2.63
CA ILE A 37 19.07 -10.91 -3.58
C ILE A 37 19.52 -9.51 -3.16
N GLU A 38 20.82 -9.26 -3.18
CA GLU A 38 21.37 -7.92 -2.99
C GLU A 38 21.56 -7.25 -4.35
N HIS A 39 21.08 -6.01 -4.47
CA HIS A 39 21.24 -5.16 -5.63
C HIS A 39 22.03 -3.89 -5.25
N PRO A 40 23.04 -3.47 -6.03
CA PRO A 40 23.90 -2.34 -5.67
C PRO A 40 23.14 -1.03 -5.39
N GLU A 41 22.10 -0.76 -6.17
CA GLU A 41 21.35 0.52 -6.09
C GLU A 41 19.96 0.38 -5.43
N LEU A 42 19.39 -0.82 -5.42
CA LEU A 42 18.02 -1.08 -4.92
C LEU A 42 18.03 -1.74 -3.53
N GLY A 43 19.22 -2.00 -2.99
CA GLY A 43 19.40 -2.67 -1.72
C GLY A 43 18.94 -4.13 -1.75
N ARG A 44 18.24 -4.55 -0.70
CA ARG A 44 17.86 -5.95 -0.52
C ARG A 44 16.48 -6.23 -1.11
N LEU A 45 16.45 -7.07 -2.13
CA LEU A 45 15.23 -7.60 -2.75
C LEU A 45 14.82 -8.90 -2.06
N THR A 46 13.53 -9.05 -1.77
CA THR A 46 12.95 -10.23 -1.14
C THR A 46 11.87 -10.81 -2.05
N TYR A 47 11.91 -12.13 -2.28
CA TYR A 47 10.85 -12.81 -3.01
C TYR A 47 9.74 -13.24 -2.06
N ASP A 48 8.51 -12.81 -2.34
CA ASP A 48 7.35 -13.19 -1.58
C ASP A 48 6.08 -13.26 -2.43
N TRP A 49 5.21 -14.23 -2.16
CA TRP A 49 3.89 -14.40 -2.81
C TRP A 49 3.83 -14.30 -4.35
N GLY A 50 4.95 -14.49 -5.06
CA GLY A 50 4.99 -14.39 -6.53
C GLY A 50 5.63 -13.11 -7.07
N SER A 51 5.98 -12.17 -6.20
CA SER A 51 6.65 -10.92 -6.55
C SER A 51 8.02 -10.80 -5.86
N TRP A 52 8.91 -10.04 -6.48
CA TRP A 52 10.09 -9.52 -5.80
C TRP A 52 9.78 -8.12 -5.31
N SER A 53 9.96 -7.91 -4.01
CA SER A 53 9.76 -6.61 -3.40
C SER A 53 11.05 -6.07 -2.80
N GLY A 54 11.17 -4.77 -2.79
CA GLY A 54 12.21 -4.04 -2.09
C GLY A 54 11.66 -2.76 -1.49
N THR A 55 12.55 -1.99 -0.90
CA THR A 55 12.21 -0.69 -0.33
C THR A 55 13.19 0.34 -0.87
N LEU A 56 12.67 1.50 -1.22
CA LEU A 56 13.46 2.68 -1.57
C LEU A 56 13.47 3.56 -0.32
N PRO A 57 14.52 3.45 0.51
CA PRO A 57 14.59 4.24 1.74
C PRO A 57 14.72 5.73 1.39
N HIS A 58 13.96 6.57 2.11
CA HIS A 58 14.02 8.03 2.04
C HIS A 58 13.50 8.66 0.74
N TYR A 59 12.37 8.17 0.18
CA TYR A 59 11.62 9.00 -0.76
C TYR A 59 11.21 10.30 -0.07
N GLN A 60 11.70 11.43 -0.59
CA GLN A 60 11.60 12.75 0.02
C GLN A 60 12.09 12.84 1.49
N GLY A 61 13.06 12.02 1.88
CA GLY A 61 13.73 12.13 3.19
C GLY A 61 13.05 11.40 4.35
N GLU A 62 11.77 11.07 4.26
CA GLU A 62 11.01 10.57 5.42
C GLU A 62 10.28 9.24 5.16
N SER A 63 9.87 8.95 3.93
CA SER A 63 9.01 7.80 3.64
C SER A 63 9.76 6.63 3.02
N VAL A 64 9.39 5.42 3.44
CA VAL A 64 9.84 4.17 2.82
C VAL A 64 8.83 3.77 1.76
N VAL A 65 9.23 3.83 0.49
CA VAL A 65 8.36 3.44 -0.63
C VAL A 65 8.69 2.00 -1.01
N ARG A 66 7.67 1.14 -1.06
CA ARG A 66 7.81 -0.23 -1.54
C ARG A 66 7.84 -0.24 -3.05
N PHE A 67 8.56 -1.19 -3.64
CA PHE A 67 8.37 -1.50 -5.06
C PHE A 67 8.23 -2.98 -5.28
N GLU A 68 7.51 -3.35 -6.33
CA GLU A 68 7.25 -4.74 -6.68
C GLU A 68 7.49 -5.06 -8.16
N PHE A 69 8.17 -6.18 -8.39
CA PHE A 69 8.31 -6.83 -9.68
C PHE A 69 7.55 -8.16 -9.69
N PRO A 70 6.41 -8.26 -10.38
CA PRO A 70 5.66 -9.51 -10.44
C PRO A 70 6.38 -10.56 -11.30
N GLY A 71 6.13 -11.84 -11.02
CA GLY A 71 6.15 -12.86 -12.07
C GLY A 71 7.45 -13.65 -12.29
N LYS A 72 8.49 -13.56 -11.45
CA LYS A 72 9.75 -14.33 -11.71
C LYS A 72 10.38 -14.96 -10.48
N LYS A 73 10.37 -16.29 -10.37
CA LYS A 73 11.05 -17.05 -9.27
C LYS A 73 12.58 -16.87 -9.21
N ALA A 74 13.19 -16.39 -10.29
CA ALA A 74 14.64 -16.26 -10.45
C ALA A 74 15.20 -14.90 -10.00
N GLY A 75 14.35 -13.87 -9.86
CA GLY A 75 14.79 -12.49 -9.68
C GLY A 75 14.30 -11.58 -10.81
N PRO A 76 14.22 -10.26 -10.59
CA PRO A 76 14.14 -9.29 -11.68
C PRO A 76 15.44 -9.32 -12.50
N THR A 77 15.34 -9.02 -13.80
CA THR A 77 16.52 -8.88 -14.68
C THR A 77 17.23 -7.55 -14.46
N ALA A 78 18.47 -7.42 -14.94
CA ALA A 78 19.20 -6.15 -14.91
C ALA A 78 18.42 -5.03 -15.61
N GLU A 79 17.83 -5.32 -16.77
CA GLU A 79 16.97 -4.39 -17.51
C GLU A 79 15.76 -3.92 -16.67
N GLN A 80 15.08 -4.83 -15.97
CA GLN A 80 13.95 -4.47 -15.10
C GLN A 80 14.39 -3.57 -13.93
N CYS A 81 15.57 -3.83 -13.36
CA CYS A 81 16.14 -2.95 -12.33
C CYS A 81 16.51 -1.57 -12.89
N GLU A 82 17.12 -1.50 -14.07
CA GLU A 82 17.46 -0.24 -14.75
C GLU A 82 16.22 0.59 -15.09
N GLU A 83 15.14 -0.06 -15.53
CA GLU A 83 13.86 0.59 -15.79
C GLU A 83 13.28 1.23 -14.52
N LEU A 84 13.31 0.52 -13.38
CA LEU A 84 12.88 1.09 -12.09
C LEU A 84 13.75 2.27 -11.68
N LEU A 85 15.07 2.15 -11.83
CA LEU A 85 16.01 3.24 -11.50
C LEU A 85 15.82 4.46 -12.40
N SER A 86 15.44 4.25 -13.67
CA SER A 86 15.06 5.33 -14.57
C SER A 86 13.76 5.99 -14.13
N PHE A 87 12.73 5.19 -13.84
CA PHE A 87 11.43 5.69 -13.34
C PHE A 87 11.58 6.45 -12.03
N TRP A 88 12.46 5.99 -11.14
CA TRP A 88 12.77 6.64 -9.87
C TRP A 88 13.20 8.10 -10.03
N LYS A 89 13.99 8.40 -11.07
CA LYS A 89 14.44 9.78 -11.34
C LYS A 89 13.27 10.72 -11.68
N SER A 90 12.20 10.18 -12.26
CA SER A 90 10.97 10.92 -12.58
C SER A 90 9.87 10.78 -11.51
N LEU A 91 10.05 9.93 -10.50
CA LEU A 91 8.98 9.59 -9.55
C LEU A 91 8.38 10.81 -8.88
N LYS A 92 9.20 11.79 -8.49
CA LYS A 92 8.71 13.02 -7.85
C LYS A 92 7.74 13.80 -8.75
N ALA A 93 8.04 13.90 -10.04
CA ALA A 93 7.16 14.56 -10.99
C ALA A 93 5.86 13.76 -11.17
N LYS A 94 5.96 12.44 -11.31
CA LYS A 94 4.80 11.54 -11.46
C LYS A 94 3.87 11.53 -10.25
N VAL A 95 4.43 11.68 -9.04
CA VAL A 95 3.63 11.86 -7.83
C VAL A 95 2.87 13.18 -7.85
N GLY A 96 3.51 14.27 -8.27
CA GLY A 96 2.82 15.56 -8.43
C GLY A 96 1.68 15.50 -9.45
N GLU A 97 1.91 14.86 -10.60
CA GLU A 97 0.88 14.63 -11.63
C GLU A 97 -0.32 13.83 -11.05
N ALA A 98 -0.05 12.77 -10.28
CA ALA A 98 -1.10 11.99 -9.63
C ALA A 98 -1.88 12.80 -8.57
N HIS A 99 -1.19 13.66 -7.80
CA HIS A 99 -1.84 14.53 -6.83
C HIS A 99 -2.73 15.58 -7.49
N GLU A 100 -2.28 16.19 -8.58
CA GLU A 100 -3.10 17.14 -9.36
C GLU A 100 -4.35 16.46 -9.91
N ALA A 101 -4.21 15.25 -10.48
CA ALA A 101 -5.34 14.48 -10.99
C ALA A 101 -6.33 14.10 -9.88
N ALA A 102 -5.84 13.70 -8.70
CA ALA A 102 -6.69 13.38 -7.54
C ALA A 102 -7.51 14.60 -7.08
N LEU A 103 -6.89 15.78 -7.06
CA LEU A 103 -7.57 17.02 -6.69
C LEU A 103 -8.62 17.42 -7.73
N GLU A 104 -8.34 17.26 -9.02
CA GLU A 104 -9.30 17.53 -10.09
C GLU A 104 -10.54 16.64 -9.97
N GLU A 105 -10.34 15.33 -9.80
CA GLU A 105 -11.45 14.38 -9.60
C GLU A 105 -12.28 14.71 -8.36
N PHE A 106 -11.61 15.10 -7.27
CA PHE A 106 -12.29 15.50 -6.05
C PHE A 106 -13.16 16.75 -6.25
N LEU A 107 -12.63 17.76 -6.94
CA LEU A 107 -13.36 18.99 -7.22
C LEU A 107 -14.56 18.77 -8.15
N ASP A 108 -14.49 17.79 -9.06
CA ASP A 108 -15.60 17.43 -9.95
C ASP A 108 -16.80 16.83 -9.21
N ILE A 109 -16.57 16.16 -8.08
CA ILE A 109 -17.64 15.50 -7.30
C ILE A 109 -18.05 16.26 -6.04
N LYS A 110 -17.37 17.37 -5.71
CA LYS A 110 -17.55 18.07 -4.42
C LYS A 110 -18.98 18.52 -4.14
N ASP A 111 -19.70 18.96 -5.17
CA ASP A 111 -21.09 19.45 -5.05
C ASP A 111 -22.05 18.34 -4.59
N ALA A 112 -21.69 17.06 -4.79
CA ALA A 112 -22.47 15.93 -4.29
C ALA A 112 -22.47 15.82 -2.75
N TYR A 113 -21.50 16.47 -2.09
CA TYR A 113 -21.30 16.40 -0.64
C TYR A 113 -21.77 17.67 0.11
N GLU A 114 -22.30 18.70 -0.57
CA GLU A 114 -22.65 20.00 0.05
C GLU A 114 -23.62 19.88 1.25
N ASP A 115 -24.54 18.91 1.20
CA ASP A 115 -25.56 18.65 2.24
C ASP A 115 -25.31 17.37 3.05
N THR A 116 -24.12 16.77 2.97
CA THR A 116 -23.79 15.54 3.69
C THR A 116 -22.94 15.83 4.95
N PRO A 117 -22.83 14.91 5.92
CA PRO A 117 -21.93 15.07 7.07
C PRO A 117 -20.46 15.33 6.68
N GLU A 118 -20.07 14.89 5.48
CA GLU A 118 -18.73 14.98 4.93
C GLU A 118 -18.42 16.35 4.28
N ALA A 119 -19.39 17.27 4.15
CA ALA A 119 -19.20 18.61 3.61
C ALA A 119 -18.03 19.39 4.25
N SER A 120 -17.84 19.20 5.57
CA SER A 120 -16.75 19.83 6.31
C SER A 120 -15.37 19.28 5.97
N LEU A 121 -15.28 17.97 5.69
CA LEU A 121 -14.06 17.33 5.21
C LEU A 121 -13.75 17.80 3.79
N VAL A 122 -14.78 17.96 2.96
CA VAL A 122 -14.65 18.42 1.58
C VAL A 122 -14.13 19.85 1.49
N ALA A 123 -14.63 20.74 2.34
CA ALA A 123 -14.12 22.11 2.44
C ALA A 123 -12.65 22.15 2.87
N GLN A 124 -12.23 21.24 3.76
CA GLN A 124 -10.84 21.14 4.19
C GLN A 124 -9.93 20.67 3.03
N ILE A 125 -10.35 19.67 2.25
CA ILE A 125 -9.60 19.19 1.08
C ILE A 125 -9.42 20.31 0.05
N GLU A 126 -10.46 21.13 -0.17
CA GLU A 126 -10.37 22.29 -1.08
C GLU A 126 -9.40 23.37 -0.57
N GLU A 127 -9.39 23.64 0.74
CA GLU A 127 -8.43 24.58 1.36
C GLU A 127 -7.00 24.07 1.23
N ASP A 128 -6.77 22.80 1.56
CA ASP A 128 -5.46 22.19 1.51
C ASP A 128 -4.96 21.96 0.07
N GLY A 129 -5.86 21.82 -0.92
CA GLY A 129 -5.50 21.82 -2.34
C GLY A 129 -4.85 23.14 -2.82
N GLN A 130 -4.99 24.22 -2.04
CA GLN A 130 -4.32 25.50 -2.31
C GLN A 130 -2.87 25.53 -1.76
N ASP A 131 -2.51 24.57 -0.90
CA ASP A 131 -1.15 24.34 -0.38
C ASP A 131 -0.69 22.90 -0.72
N PRO A 132 0.12 22.72 -1.77
CA PRO A 132 0.60 21.40 -2.18
C PRO A 132 1.24 20.59 -1.03
N SER A 133 1.87 21.26 -0.06
CA SER A 133 2.51 20.59 1.08
C SER A 133 1.52 20.13 2.15
N ALA A 134 0.32 20.71 2.19
CA ALA A 134 -0.78 20.24 3.03
C ALA A 134 -1.41 19.01 2.38
N PHE A 135 -1.77 19.08 1.10
CA PHE A 135 -2.35 17.97 0.34
C PHE A 135 -1.47 16.71 0.34
N GLU A 136 -0.16 16.87 0.13
CA GLU A 136 0.83 15.77 0.15
C GLU A 136 0.82 14.95 1.46
N LYS A 137 0.43 15.55 2.61
CA LYS A 137 0.35 14.83 3.89
C LYS A 137 -0.78 13.82 3.96
N HIS A 138 -1.79 13.99 3.11
CA HIS A 138 -2.98 13.14 3.08
C HIS A 138 -2.91 12.07 2.00
N TRP A 139 -2.00 12.20 1.05
CA TRP A 139 -1.76 11.28 -0.06
C TRP A 139 -0.31 10.81 -0.06
N VAL A 140 -0.02 9.85 0.81
CA VAL A 140 1.34 9.36 1.04
C VAL A 140 1.65 8.24 0.05
N LEU A 141 2.66 8.42 -0.80
CA LEU A 141 3.11 7.33 -1.68
C LEU A 141 3.68 6.18 -0.83
N VAL A 142 3.11 4.98 -0.98
CA VAL A 142 3.51 3.77 -0.23
C VAL A 142 4.02 2.65 -1.12
N GLY A 143 3.72 2.67 -2.43
CA GLY A 143 4.08 1.60 -3.35
C GLY A 143 4.31 2.08 -4.80
N VAL A 144 5.22 1.40 -5.49
CA VAL A 144 5.43 1.48 -6.95
C VAL A 144 5.45 0.07 -7.52
N ASN A 145 4.46 -0.27 -8.34
CA ASN A 145 4.30 -1.64 -8.83
C ASN A 145 4.51 -1.70 -10.34
N ARG A 146 5.27 -2.69 -10.81
CA ARG A 146 5.34 -2.95 -12.24
C ARG A 146 4.08 -3.69 -12.69
N VAL A 147 3.46 -3.25 -13.77
CA VAL A 147 2.28 -3.89 -14.35
C VAL A 147 2.61 -4.36 -15.77
N GLU A 148 2.79 -5.67 -15.96
CA GLU A 148 3.25 -6.21 -17.26
C GLU A 148 2.17 -6.17 -18.36
N ASP A 149 0.89 -6.20 -17.98
CA ASP A 149 -0.25 -6.25 -18.91
C ASP A 149 -0.95 -4.88 -19.10
N SER A 150 -0.31 -3.78 -18.69
CA SER A 150 -0.86 -2.43 -18.78
C SER A 150 -0.16 -1.62 -19.88
N PRO A 151 -0.86 -0.68 -20.57
CA PRO A 151 -0.20 0.29 -21.44
C PRO A 151 0.83 1.15 -20.69
N TYR A 152 0.71 1.20 -19.37
CA TYR A 152 1.61 1.89 -18.46
C TYR A 152 2.37 0.87 -17.61
N LEU A 153 3.70 0.92 -17.72
CA LEU A 153 4.58 -0.09 -17.15
C LEU A 153 4.60 -0.07 -15.61
N TRP A 154 4.30 1.09 -15.01
CA TRP A 154 4.34 1.30 -13.58
C TRP A 154 3.01 1.84 -13.07
N SER A 155 2.67 1.47 -11.86
CA SER A 155 1.61 2.10 -11.08
C SER A 155 2.15 2.61 -9.75
N LEU A 156 1.51 3.66 -9.26
CA LEU A 156 1.74 4.32 -7.99
C LEU A 156 0.61 3.96 -7.05
N GLU A 157 0.94 3.53 -5.84
CA GLU A 157 0.00 3.26 -4.75
C GLU A 157 0.18 4.33 -3.68
N PHE A 158 -0.90 5.04 -3.40
CA PHE A 158 -0.96 6.05 -2.34
C PHE A 158 -1.82 5.53 -1.20
N GLU A 159 -1.35 5.72 0.03
CA GLU A 159 -2.20 5.66 1.22
C GLU A 159 -2.93 7.00 1.35
N VAL A 160 -4.26 6.93 1.47
CA VAL A 160 -5.13 8.09 1.49
C VAL A 160 -5.75 8.23 2.87
N ALA A 161 -5.47 9.35 3.53
CA ALA A 161 -6.04 9.70 4.83
C ALA A 161 -7.35 10.51 4.70
N TRP A 162 -7.64 11.00 3.50
CA TRP A 162 -8.84 11.76 3.16
C TRP A 162 -9.69 10.97 2.19
N ASP A 163 -10.54 10.12 2.74
CA ASP A 163 -11.56 9.46 1.93
C ASP A 163 -12.86 9.32 2.73
N PRO A 164 -13.93 10.03 2.34
CA PRO A 164 -15.23 9.93 3.01
C PRO A 164 -15.88 8.55 2.88
N GLU A 165 -15.46 7.71 1.92
CA GLU A 165 -16.02 6.40 1.60
C GLU A 165 -15.19 5.20 2.09
N HIS A 166 -14.18 5.42 2.94
CA HIS A 166 -13.29 4.41 3.57
C HIS A 166 -12.14 3.90 2.69
N THR A 167 -11.87 4.56 1.58
CA THR A 167 -10.80 4.16 0.68
C THR A 167 -9.45 4.60 1.24
N ARG A 168 -8.62 3.60 1.61
CA ARG A 168 -7.30 3.83 2.22
C ARG A 168 -6.19 3.74 1.20
N SER A 169 -6.50 3.38 -0.04
CA SER A 169 -5.51 3.31 -1.10
C SER A 169 -6.06 3.81 -2.44
N ALA A 170 -5.23 4.54 -3.17
CA ALA A 170 -5.52 4.98 -4.53
C ALA A 170 -4.39 4.57 -5.47
N TYR A 171 -4.75 4.19 -6.69
CA TYR A 171 -3.85 3.63 -7.68
C TYR A 171 -3.84 4.49 -8.95
N PHE A 172 -2.65 5.00 -9.28
CA PHE A 172 -2.40 5.79 -10.48
C PHE A 172 -1.45 5.06 -11.39
N ASP A 173 -1.61 5.23 -12.68
CA ASP A 173 -0.62 4.75 -13.63
C ASP A 173 0.59 5.69 -13.71
N SER A 174 1.59 5.31 -14.49
CA SER A 174 2.82 6.10 -14.67
C SER A 174 2.62 7.42 -15.39
N GLU A 175 1.45 7.67 -15.98
CA GLU A 175 1.08 8.95 -16.59
C GLU A 175 0.23 9.84 -15.67
N GLY A 176 0.03 9.40 -14.42
CA GLY A 176 -0.70 10.16 -13.41
C GLY A 176 -2.22 10.03 -13.52
N ALA A 177 -2.75 9.10 -14.33
CA ALA A 177 -4.18 8.87 -14.37
C ALA A 177 -4.62 7.88 -13.28
N LEU A 178 -5.66 8.25 -12.53
CA LEU A 178 -6.28 7.34 -11.58
C LEU A 178 -6.98 6.21 -12.34
N TYR A 179 -6.74 4.97 -11.92
CA TYR A 179 -7.43 3.81 -12.50
C TYR A 179 -8.13 2.93 -11.46
N GLY A 180 -7.98 3.21 -10.16
CA GLY A 180 -8.74 2.49 -9.15
C GLY A 180 -8.47 2.95 -7.73
N TYR A 181 -9.42 2.61 -6.87
CA TYR A 181 -9.31 2.74 -5.43
C TYR A 181 -9.30 1.36 -4.77
N GLY A 182 -8.59 1.25 -3.65
CA GLY A 182 -8.50 0.06 -2.81
C GLY A 182 -9.09 0.31 -1.43
N LEU A 183 -9.92 -0.61 -0.98
CA LEU A 183 -10.25 -0.73 0.44
C LEU A 183 -9.14 -1.54 1.10
N THR A 184 -8.32 -0.95 1.97
CA THR A 184 -7.52 -1.77 2.89
C THR A 184 -8.46 -2.26 4.00
N CYS A 185 -9.32 -3.23 3.68
CA CYS A 185 -10.09 -3.95 4.70
C CYS A 185 -9.15 -4.88 5.45
N ALA A 186 -8.58 -4.37 6.54
CA ALA A 186 -8.49 -5.16 7.77
C ALA A 186 -9.78 -4.93 8.56
N GLU A 187 -10.92 -5.25 7.98
CA GLU A 187 -12.12 -5.55 8.76
C GLU A 187 -12.32 -7.06 8.72
N PRO A 188 -12.58 -7.70 9.88
CA PRO A 188 -12.91 -9.10 9.90
C PRO A 188 -14.20 -9.24 9.10
N TRP A 189 -14.19 -10.17 8.15
CA TRP A 189 -15.39 -10.67 7.50
C TRP A 189 -16.42 -10.94 8.61
N GLU A 190 -17.44 -10.09 8.73
CA GLU A 190 -18.66 -10.49 9.40
C GLU A 190 -19.30 -11.49 8.46
N ASP A 191 -19.17 -12.78 8.81
CA ASP A 191 -19.93 -13.85 8.19
C ASP A 191 -21.42 -13.46 8.33
N GLU A 192 -22.07 -13.16 7.21
CA GLU A 192 -23.53 -12.99 7.18
C GLU A 192 -24.19 -14.34 7.51
N ASP A 193 -25.05 -14.33 8.53
CA ASP A 193 -25.86 -15.45 9.05
C ASP A 193 -26.81 -16.07 8.00
#